data_AF-A0AAP0RRV3-F1
#
_entry.id   AF-A0AAP0RRV3-F1
#
_cell.length_a   1.000
_cell.length_b   1.000
_cell.length_c   1.000
_cell.angle_alpha   90.00
_cell.angle_beta   90.00
_cell.angle_gamma   90.00
#
_symmetry.space_group_name_H-M   'P 1'
#
loop_
_entity.id
_entity.type
_entity.pdbx_description
1 polymer ?
#
loop_
_entity_poly.entity_id
_entity_poly.type
_entity_poly.pdbx_seq_one_letter_code
_entity_poly.pdbx_strand_id
1 'polypeptide(L)'
;MSAAVCGSKRSFFEELATATTSPPVSKKRRCSSSSPIRFSPLSPSTPSPVDHLRAVFPNMDIQLLERALDECGNDIDSALKSLHQLCLATSAKENSSSAEESDASMEKGTVTTDGDDAASQNPAFPLPVDGMGWVDLFVREMMGATSVDDARSRATRVLEILEKSISARASAEATQSFHKENVMLKEQIEVLIRENSILKRAVAIQHERQKEYDDKNQELQHLKQLVSQYQEQLRTLEVKDLCFYNSSWFQSFSPQERIDQRIRISMV
;
A
#
# COMPACT_ATOMS: atom_id res chain seq x y z
N MET A 1 -21.41 44.62 -48.83
CA MET A 1 -22.64 43.86 -49.11
C MET A 1 -23.23 43.45 -47.77
N SER A 2 -24.48 43.90 -47.56
CA SER A 2 -25.57 43.49 -46.65
C SER A 2 -25.34 43.11 -45.18
N ALA A 3 -26.22 43.70 -44.35
CA ALA A 3 -26.37 43.60 -42.90
C ALA A 3 -27.63 42.79 -42.49
N ALA A 4 -27.68 42.33 -41.23
CA ALA A 4 -28.83 42.24 -40.29
C ALA A 4 -28.40 41.36 -39.07
N VAL A 5 -28.51 41.70 -37.77
CA VAL A 5 -29.67 42.14 -36.92
C VAL A 5 -30.70 41.00 -36.82
N CYS A 6 -31.23 40.49 -35.68
CA CYS A 6 -31.54 41.00 -34.34
C CYS A 6 -31.72 39.80 -33.36
N GLY A 7 -31.60 40.04 -32.05
CA GLY A 7 -32.11 39.12 -31.02
C GLY A 7 -33.61 39.27 -30.71
N SER A 8 -34.02 38.62 -29.61
CA SER A 8 -35.22 38.80 -28.74
C SER A 8 -36.37 37.76 -28.77
N LYS A 9 -36.55 37.13 -27.59
CA LYS A 9 -37.75 37.16 -26.70
C LYS A 9 -38.86 36.06 -26.77
N ARG A 10 -39.07 35.45 -25.58
CA ARG A 10 -40.33 35.00 -24.90
C ARG A 10 -40.91 33.65 -25.36
N SER A 11 -41.18 32.63 -24.51
CA SER A 11 -41.93 32.49 -23.23
C SER A 11 -43.40 32.09 -23.43
N PHE A 12 -43.85 31.12 -22.61
CA PHE A 12 -45.21 30.61 -22.35
C PHE A 12 -45.73 29.58 -23.40
N PHE A 13 -46.43 28.49 -23.06
CA PHE A 13 -47.39 28.29 -21.98
C PHE A 13 -47.65 26.78 -21.71
N GLU A 14 -48.07 26.48 -20.48
CA GLU A 14 -48.42 25.19 -19.89
C GLU A 14 -49.95 25.14 -19.70
N GLU A 15 -50.65 24.12 -20.23
CA GLU A 15 -52.02 23.72 -19.83
C GLU A 15 -52.33 22.38 -20.54
N LEU A 16 -52.48 21.23 -19.87
CA LEU A 16 -53.60 20.87 -19.00
C LEU A 16 -53.18 19.75 -18.04
N ALA A 17 -53.44 19.97 -16.75
CA ALA A 17 -53.44 18.93 -15.73
C ALA A 17 -54.88 18.44 -15.50
N THR A 18 -55.10 17.12 -15.52
CA THR A 18 -56.22 16.46 -14.81
C THR A 18 -55.84 15.04 -14.39
N ALA A 19 -55.79 14.83 -13.06
CA ALA A 19 -56.02 13.60 -12.29
C ALA A 19 -55.32 12.29 -12.74
N THR A 20 -54.65 11.48 -11.90
CA THR A 20 -55.13 10.87 -10.64
C THR A 20 -53.99 10.04 -10.00
N THR A 21 -53.92 10.01 -8.67
CA THR A 21 -53.38 8.93 -7.79
C THR A 21 -51.85 8.71 -7.65
N SER A 22 -51.37 8.81 -6.40
CA SER A 22 -50.03 8.48 -5.84
C SER A 22 -50.06 7.18 -5.00
N PRO A 23 -48.98 6.61 -4.37
CA PRO A 23 -47.49 6.60 -4.55
C PRO A 23 -46.95 5.10 -4.58
N PRO A 24 -45.68 4.65 -4.28
CA PRO A 24 -44.48 5.34 -3.75
C PRO A 24 -43.05 4.88 -4.23
N VAL A 25 -42.04 5.60 -3.69
CA VAL A 25 -40.61 5.25 -3.45
C VAL A 25 -39.54 5.44 -4.57
N SER A 26 -38.52 6.22 -4.17
CA SER A 26 -37.08 6.24 -4.55
C SER A 26 -36.57 7.07 -5.74
N LYS A 27 -36.01 8.23 -5.35
CA LYS A 27 -34.66 8.76 -5.66
C LYS A 27 -34.20 8.78 -7.14
N LYS A 28 -34.24 9.95 -7.80
CA LYS A 28 -33.24 10.29 -8.85
C LYS A 28 -33.13 11.79 -9.19
N ARG A 29 -31.95 12.36 -8.90
CA ARG A 29 -31.17 13.40 -9.64
C ARG A 29 -31.79 14.80 -9.75
N ARG A 30 -31.05 15.91 -9.93
CA ARG A 30 -29.77 16.15 -10.63
C ARG A 30 -29.13 17.46 -10.12
N CYS A 31 -27.81 17.55 -10.20
CA CYS A 31 -26.97 18.65 -9.78
C CYS A 31 -27.23 19.98 -10.52
N SER A 32 -27.12 21.10 -9.81
CA SER A 32 -26.43 22.31 -10.28
C SER A 32 -25.92 23.18 -9.11
N SER A 33 -24.61 23.43 -9.13
CA SER A 33 -23.91 24.67 -8.76
C SER A 33 -23.99 25.20 -7.31
N SER A 34 -22.96 24.94 -6.50
CA SER A 34 -22.28 25.98 -5.70
C SER A 34 -20.89 25.51 -5.24
N SER A 35 -19.86 26.20 -5.73
CA SER A 35 -18.43 26.28 -5.37
C SER A 35 -17.79 25.23 -4.42
N PRO A 36 -16.71 24.52 -4.84
CA PRO A 36 -15.76 23.97 -3.90
C PRO A 36 -14.67 25.03 -3.60
N ILE A 37 -14.54 25.31 -2.31
CA ILE A 37 -13.39 26.00 -1.70
C ILE A 37 -12.11 25.35 -2.24
N ARG A 38 -11.18 26.15 -2.76
CA ARG A 38 -9.82 25.69 -3.05
C ARG A 38 -9.10 25.42 -1.72
N PHE A 39 -9.29 24.23 -1.17
CA PHE A 39 -8.25 23.64 -0.35
C PHE A 39 -7.30 22.97 -1.32
N SER A 40 -6.16 23.62 -1.55
CA SER A 40 -4.99 22.90 -2.02
C SER A 40 -4.79 21.72 -1.06
N PRO A 41 -4.78 20.47 -1.53
CA PRO A 41 -4.09 19.45 -0.75
C PRO A 41 -2.65 19.94 -0.70
N LEU A 42 -2.11 20.17 0.50
CA LEU A 42 -0.67 20.03 0.63
C LEU A 42 -0.38 18.62 0.14
N SER A 43 0.14 18.50 -1.08
CA SER A 43 0.84 17.30 -1.48
C SER A 43 1.85 17.04 -0.36
N PRO A 44 1.84 15.87 0.30
CA PRO A 44 3.02 15.47 1.04
C PRO A 44 4.13 15.50 -0.01
N SER A 45 5.03 16.47 0.10
CA SER A 45 6.25 16.49 -0.68
C SER A 45 6.86 15.11 -0.44
N THR A 46 6.83 14.25 -1.46
CA THR A 46 7.61 13.03 -1.45
C THR A 46 9.01 13.48 -1.06
N PRO A 47 9.57 13.02 0.09
CA PRO A 47 10.89 13.47 0.51
C PRO A 47 11.82 13.22 -0.68
N SER A 48 12.66 14.22 -1.00
CA SER A 48 13.56 14.04 -2.12
C SER A 48 14.38 12.76 -1.85
N PRO A 49 14.79 12.01 -2.88
CA PRO A 49 15.61 10.80 -2.70
C PRO A 49 16.83 11.05 -1.80
N VAL A 50 17.38 12.27 -1.86
CA VAL A 50 18.48 12.75 -1.01
C VAL A 50 18.05 12.92 0.45
N ASP A 51 16.85 13.45 0.72
CA ASP A 51 16.32 13.56 2.08
C ASP A 51 16.13 12.19 2.74
N HIS A 52 15.75 11.17 1.94
CA HIS A 52 15.64 9.80 2.43
C HIS A 52 17.00 9.22 2.81
N LEU A 53 18.02 9.40 1.96
CA LEU A 53 19.38 8.96 2.26
C LEU A 53 19.98 9.70 3.46
N ARG A 54 19.69 10.99 3.60
CA ARG A 54 20.14 11.81 4.74
C ARG A 54 19.52 11.37 6.06
N ALA A 55 18.28 10.86 6.06
CA ALA A 55 17.67 10.29 7.24
C ALA A 55 18.38 9.01 7.71
N VAL A 56 18.89 8.21 6.77
CA VAL A 56 19.63 6.96 7.05
C VAL A 56 21.08 7.23 7.41
N PHE A 57 21.69 8.27 6.81
CA PHE A 57 23.09 8.66 7.03
C PHE A 57 23.21 10.13 7.47
N PRO A 58 22.84 10.48 8.72
CA PRO A 58 22.78 11.88 9.18
C PRO A 58 24.13 12.60 9.19
N ASN A 59 25.23 11.83 9.29
CA ASN A 59 26.59 12.33 9.44
C ASN A 59 27.37 12.34 8.12
N MET A 60 26.73 12.01 7.00
CA MET A 60 27.37 11.86 5.69
C MET A 60 27.16 13.10 4.83
N ASP A 61 28.19 13.50 4.07
CA ASP A 61 28.15 14.72 3.25
C ASP A 61 27.11 14.62 2.13
N ILE A 62 26.34 15.68 1.93
CA ILE A 62 25.23 15.76 0.99
C ILE A 62 25.72 15.55 -0.45
N GLN A 63 26.92 16.05 -0.79
CA GLN A 63 27.50 15.86 -2.12
C GLN A 63 27.86 14.40 -2.42
N LEU A 64 28.17 13.60 -1.39
CA LEU A 64 28.41 12.16 -1.54
C LEU A 64 27.09 11.41 -1.70
N LEU A 65 26.03 11.85 -1.01
CA LEU A 65 24.68 11.29 -1.17
C LEU A 65 24.15 11.53 -2.59
N GLU A 66 24.30 12.75 -3.11
CA GLU A 66 23.91 13.13 -4.48
C GLU A 66 24.73 12.35 -5.52
N ARG A 67 26.06 12.26 -5.35
CA ARG A 67 26.91 11.49 -6.27
C ARG A 67 26.55 10.00 -6.29
N ALA A 68 26.33 9.39 -5.13
CA ALA A 68 25.96 7.98 -5.06
C ALA A 68 24.60 7.72 -5.72
N LEU A 69 23.67 8.67 -5.60
CA LEU A 69 22.37 8.60 -6.25
C LEU A 69 22.48 8.73 -7.77
N ASP A 70 23.31 9.66 -8.27
CA ASP A 70 23.58 9.84 -9.69
C ASP A 70 24.27 8.61 -10.31
N GLU A 71 25.27 8.04 -9.62
CA GLU A 71 25.97 6.83 -10.04
C GLU A 71 25.05 5.60 -10.05
N CYS A 72 24.03 5.57 -9.19
CA CYS A 72 23.02 4.52 -9.12
C CYS A 72 21.78 4.81 -9.98
N GLY A 73 21.82 5.84 -10.84
CA GLY A 73 20.72 6.14 -11.77
C GLY A 73 19.41 6.55 -11.08
N ASN A 74 19.50 7.29 -9.97
CA ASN A 74 18.37 7.67 -9.11
C ASN A 74 17.64 6.51 -8.40
N ASP A 75 18.24 5.32 -8.37
CA ASP A 75 17.73 4.20 -7.58
C ASP A 75 18.20 4.30 -6.12
N ILE A 76 17.24 4.52 -5.21
CA ILE A 76 17.50 4.72 -3.77
C ILE A 76 18.07 3.44 -3.13
N ASP A 77 17.57 2.26 -3.52
CA ASP A 77 18.00 1.00 -2.91
C ASP A 77 19.45 0.65 -3.28
N SER A 78 19.85 0.92 -4.53
CA SER A 78 21.22 0.76 -4.98
C SER A 78 22.16 1.79 -4.35
N ALA A 79 21.74 3.06 -4.25
CA ALA A 79 22.51 4.11 -3.58
C ALA A 79 22.74 3.79 -2.09
N LEU A 80 21.71 3.28 -1.40
CA LEU A 80 21.78 2.89 0.01
C LEU A 80 22.75 1.72 0.25
N LYS A 81 22.77 0.72 -0.63
CA LYS A 81 23.76 -0.38 -0.57
C LYS A 81 25.18 0.12 -0.79
N SER A 82 25.39 0.98 -1.79
CA SER A 82 26.70 1.58 -2.10
C SER A 82 27.24 2.40 -0.92
N LEU A 83 26.39 3.25 -0.32
CA LEU A 83 26.76 4.07 0.84
C LEU A 83 27.03 3.23 2.09
N HIS A 84 26.24 2.18 2.36
CA HIS A 84 26.56 1.24 3.44
C HIS A 84 27.92 0.56 3.23
N GLN A 85 28.22 0.13 2.01
CA GLN A 85 29.51 -0.49 1.70
C GLN A 85 30.67 0.51 1.87
N LEU A 86 30.48 1.78 1.51
CA LEU A 86 31.46 2.84 1.73
C LEU A 86 31.71 3.09 3.22
N CYS A 87 30.66 3.12 4.05
CA CYS A 87 30.78 3.25 5.50
C CYS A 87 31.55 2.07 6.12
N LEU A 88 31.25 0.84 5.70
CA LEU A 88 31.94 -0.37 6.17
C LEU A 88 33.41 -0.39 5.73
N ALA A 89 33.71 0.00 4.49
CA ALA A 89 35.08 0.08 3.97
C ALA A 89 35.91 1.16 4.67
N THR A 90 35.27 2.25 5.09
CA THR A 90 35.93 3.33 5.85
C THR A 90 36.24 2.86 7.26
N SER A 91 35.34 2.10 7.90
CA SER A 91 35.55 1.57 9.26
C SER A 91 36.54 0.40 9.31
N ALA A 92 36.66 -0.38 8.24
CA ALA A 92 37.69 -1.42 8.14
C ALA A 92 39.11 -0.83 7.98
N LYS A 93 39.23 0.38 7.40
CA LYS A 93 40.53 1.01 7.09
C LYS A 93 41.15 1.76 8.27
N GLU A 94 40.36 2.09 9.29
CA GLU A 94 40.83 2.64 10.56
C GLU A 94 41.34 1.58 11.55
N ASN A 95 41.04 0.29 11.32
CA ASN A 95 41.48 -0.83 12.16
C ASN A 95 42.66 -1.63 11.60
N SER A 96 43.24 -1.24 10.46
CA SER A 96 44.33 -2.00 9.81
C SER A 96 45.69 -1.29 9.87
N SER A 97 46.08 -0.82 11.04
CA SER A 97 47.49 -0.49 11.34
C SER A 97 47.94 -1.15 12.64
N SER A 98 48.08 -2.48 12.60
CA SER A 98 49.00 -3.22 13.48
C SER A 98 49.17 -4.61 12.90
N ALA A 99 50.42 -4.95 12.67
CA ALA A 99 50.86 -6.12 11.94
C ALA A 99 51.18 -7.31 12.87
N GLU A 100 51.22 -8.49 12.23
CA GLU A 100 52.06 -9.67 12.49
C GLU A 100 51.54 -10.85 13.34
N GLU A 101 51.45 -11.97 12.61
CA GLU A 101 51.76 -13.39 12.90
C GLU A 101 52.06 -13.86 14.33
N SER A 102 51.48 -15.01 14.71
CA SER A 102 52.27 -16.25 14.91
C SER A 102 51.39 -17.47 15.24
N ASP A 103 51.86 -18.62 14.79
CA ASP A 103 51.30 -19.98 14.86
C ASP A 103 51.94 -20.79 16.01
N ALA A 104 51.31 -21.92 16.40
CA ALA A 104 51.89 -23.19 16.95
C ALA A 104 51.16 -23.86 18.15
N SER A 105 50.40 -24.91 17.81
CA SER A 105 50.50 -26.35 18.21
C SER A 105 51.03 -26.85 19.59
N MET A 106 50.27 -27.83 20.17
CA MET A 106 50.66 -29.04 20.97
C MET A 106 51.33 -28.86 22.38
N GLU A 107 51.22 -29.68 23.43
CA GLU A 107 50.79 -31.08 23.72
C GLU A 107 50.69 -31.29 25.28
N LYS A 108 49.89 -32.30 25.69
CA LYS A 108 50.11 -33.32 26.77
C LYS A 108 49.91 -33.09 28.29
N GLY A 109 49.13 -34.03 28.87
CA GLY A 109 49.49 -34.88 30.03
C GLY A 109 48.81 -34.51 31.38
N THR A 110 47.75 -35.17 31.85
CA THR A 110 47.61 -36.53 32.47
C THR A 110 47.70 -36.54 34.01
N VAL A 111 46.72 -37.22 34.63
CA VAL A 111 46.65 -37.89 35.97
C VAL A 111 46.01 -37.17 37.18
N THR A 112 44.77 -37.62 37.41
CA THR A 112 44.07 -38.01 38.67
C THR A 112 44.18 -37.16 39.95
N THR A 113 43.03 -36.81 40.51
CA THR A 113 42.63 -37.27 41.86
C THR A 113 41.12 -37.07 42.07
N ASP A 114 40.44 -38.15 42.44
CA ASP A 114 39.12 -38.13 43.08
C ASP A 114 39.18 -37.29 44.36
N GLY A 115 38.08 -36.59 44.67
CA GLY A 115 37.97 -35.89 45.94
C GLY A 115 36.79 -34.94 46.01
N ASP A 116 35.63 -35.55 46.24
CA ASP A 116 34.50 -35.03 47.01
C ASP A 116 33.68 -33.82 46.56
N ASP A 117 32.40 -34.11 46.67
CA ASP A 117 31.19 -33.32 46.64
C ASP A 117 31.17 -32.23 47.73
N ALA A 118 30.20 -31.32 47.59
CA ALA A 118 29.69 -30.40 48.60
C ALA A 118 30.56 -29.19 48.98
N ALA A 119 30.28 -28.05 48.33
CA ALA A 119 29.54 -26.97 48.99
C ALA A 119 29.48 -25.73 48.09
N SER A 120 28.57 -25.74 47.10
CA SER A 120 28.04 -24.50 46.52
C SER A 120 27.19 -23.82 47.59
N GLN A 121 27.83 -23.13 48.53
CA GLN A 121 27.15 -22.19 49.42
C GLN A 121 26.83 -20.93 48.60
N ASN A 122 25.84 -21.03 47.72
CA ASN A 122 25.02 -19.88 47.41
C ASN A 122 23.97 -19.80 48.52
N PRO A 123 24.11 -18.92 49.53
CA PRO A 123 22.97 -18.66 50.37
C PRO A 123 21.93 -18.00 49.46
N ALA A 124 20.79 -18.67 49.31
CA ALA A 124 19.63 -18.19 48.56
C ALA A 124 18.98 -16.99 49.27
N PHE A 125 19.75 -15.91 49.45
CA PHE A 125 19.20 -14.61 49.80
C PHE A 125 18.61 -13.99 48.53
N PRO A 126 17.41 -13.40 48.59
CA PRO A 126 16.89 -12.58 47.50
C PRO A 126 17.93 -11.50 47.17
N LEU A 127 18.51 -11.56 45.98
CA LEU A 127 19.50 -10.58 45.55
C LEU A 127 18.82 -9.21 45.47
N PRO A 128 19.49 -8.14 45.91
CA PRO A 128 18.95 -6.80 45.78
C PRO A 128 18.57 -6.48 44.34
N VAL A 129 17.39 -5.90 44.15
CA VAL A 129 16.91 -5.53 42.81
C VAL A 129 17.36 -4.10 42.48
N ASP A 130 17.44 -3.23 43.48
CA ASP A 130 17.73 -1.80 43.35
C ASP A 130 19.15 -1.44 43.82
N GLY A 131 19.65 -0.28 43.35
CA GLY A 131 21.00 0.17 43.66
C GLY A 131 21.24 0.39 45.16
N MET A 132 20.21 0.83 45.90
CA MET A 132 20.31 1.06 47.34
C MET A 132 20.53 -0.25 48.10
N GLY A 133 19.78 -1.30 47.78
CA GLY A 133 19.97 -2.61 48.42
C GLY A 133 21.35 -3.22 48.15
N TRP A 134 21.94 -2.95 46.97
CA TRP A 134 23.34 -3.33 46.70
C TRP A 134 24.35 -2.55 47.53
N VAL A 135 24.15 -1.25 47.70
CA VAL A 135 25.00 -0.40 48.56
C VAL A 135 24.92 -0.87 50.02
N ASP A 136 23.72 -1.13 50.54
CA ASP A 136 23.53 -1.61 51.92
C ASP A 136 24.18 -2.98 52.15
N LEU A 137 24.04 -3.89 51.18
CA LEU A 137 24.69 -5.21 51.22
C LEU A 137 26.22 -5.07 51.22
N PHE A 138 26.75 -4.22 50.35
CA PHE A 138 28.19 -3.98 50.25
C PHE A 138 28.76 -3.38 51.54
N VAL A 139 28.13 -2.34 52.08
CA VAL A 139 28.56 -1.72 53.35
C VAL A 139 28.46 -2.70 54.52
N ARG A 140 27.37 -3.49 54.60
CA ARG A 140 27.20 -4.50 55.65
C ARG A 140 28.30 -5.57 55.62
N GLU A 141 28.61 -6.09 54.43
CA GLU A 141 29.70 -7.08 54.28
C GLU A 141 31.06 -6.50 54.66
N MET A 142 31.34 -5.25 54.27
CA MET A 142 32.59 -4.57 54.60
C MET A 142 32.72 -4.24 56.08
N MET A 143 31.63 -3.87 56.76
CA MET A 143 31.61 -3.63 58.21
C MET A 143 31.89 -4.90 59.02
N GLY A 144 31.64 -6.09 58.46
CA GLY A 144 31.96 -7.37 59.07
C GLY A 144 33.39 -7.87 58.82
N ALA A 145 34.22 -7.12 58.10
CA ALA A 145 35.58 -7.52 57.77
C ALA A 145 36.52 -7.40 58.98
N THR A 146 37.37 -8.42 59.16
CA THR A 146 38.33 -8.51 60.28
C THR A 146 39.74 -8.06 59.91
N SER A 147 40.03 -7.97 58.60
CA SER A 147 41.30 -7.49 58.05
C SER A 147 41.06 -6.83 56.70
N VAL A 148 42.07 -6.13 56.18
CA VAL A 148 42.01 -5.52 54.84
C VAL A 148 41.89 -6.58 53.75
N ASP A 149 42.54 -7.74 53.92
CA ASP A 149 42.45 -8.84 52.95
C ASP A 149 41.07 -9.50 52.97
N ASP A 150 40.47 -9.69 54.15
CA ASP A 150 39.08 -10.16 54.31
C ASP A 150 38.09 -9.18 53.65
N ALA A 151 38.28 -7.88 53.87
CA ALA A 151 37.49 -6.83 53.22
C ALA A 151 37.60 -6.89 51.69
N ARG A 152 38.81 -7.10 51.14
CA ARG A 152 39.02 -7.28 49.70
C ARG A 152 38.30 -8.53 49.17
N SER A 153 38.46 -9.68 49.84
CA SER A 153 37.77 -10.91 49.44
C SER A 153 36.25 -10.76 49.45
N ARG A 154 35.69 -10.06 50.45
CA ARG A 154 34.25 -9.77 50.53
C ARG A 154 33.79 -8.82 49.42
N ALA A 155 34.53 -7.74 49.19
CA ALA A 155 34.23 -6.80 48.12
C ALA A 155 34.22 -7.48 46.75
N THR A 156 35.24 -8.30 46.45
CA THR A 156 35.32 -9.08 45.21
C THR A 156 34.10 -9.99 45.06
N ARG A 157 33.73 -10.74 46.11
CA ARG A 157 32.56 -11.62 46.07
C ARG A 157 31.26 -10.85 45.80
N VAL A 158 31.02 -9.74 46.50
CA VAL A 158 29.79 -8.95 46.31
C VAL A 158 29.72 -8.35 44.90
N LEU A 159 30.86 -7.87 44.36
CA LEU A 159 30.93 -7.34 43.00
C LEU A 159 30.72 -8.42 41.93
N GLU A 160 31.27 -9.62 42.11
CA GLU A 160 31.03 -10.76 41.20
C GLU A 160 29.55 -11.16 41.18
N ILE A 161 28.88 -11.17 42.34
CA ILE A 161 27.45 -11.48 42.42
C ILE A 161 26.62 -10.35 41.76
N LEU A 162 27.02 -9.09 41.94
CA LEU A 162 26.40 -7.94 41.26
C LEU A 162 26.54 -8.05 39.74
N GLU A 163 27.74 -8.35 39.22
CA GLU A 163 27.99 -8.52 37.79
C GLU A 163 27.13 -9.64 37.19
N LYS A 164 27.05 -10.78 37.87
CA LYS A 164 26.19 -11.90 37.47
C LYS A 164 24.71 -11.50 37.48
N SER A 165 24.27 -10.74 38.48
CA SER A 165 22.89 -10.25 38.58
C SER A 165 22.55 -9.27 37.44
N ILE A 166 23.44 -8.31 37.14
CA ILE A 166 23.27 -7.35 36.05
C ILE A 166 23.23 -8.07 34.71
N SER A 167 24.18 -8.98 34.46
CA SER A 167 24.26 -9.74 33.21
C SER A 167 23.03 -10.62 32.99
N ALA A 168 22.57 -11.32 34.03
CA ALA A 168 21.36 -12.14 33.97
C ALA A 168 20.11 -11.29 33.68
N ARG A 169 20.01 -10.12 34.32
CA ARG A 169 18.87 -9.20 34.12
C ARG A 169 18.87 -8.60 32.70
N ALA A 170 20.03 -8.13 32.23
CA ALA A 170 20.17 -7.59 30.89
C ALA A 170 19.81 -8.65 29.82
N SER A 171 20.25 -9.90 30.02
CA SER A 171 19.88 -11.02 29.15
C SER A 171 18.38 -11.33 29.19
N ALA A 172 17.78 -11.37 30.39
CA ALA A 172 16.34 -11.58 30.55
C ALA A 172 15.51 -10.46 29.90
N GLU A 173 15.93 -9.20 30.04
CA GLU A 173 15.26 -8.05 29.41
C GLU A 173 15.40 -8.07 27.88
N ALA A 174 16.58 -8.41 27.35
CA ALA A 174 16.80 -8.58 25.91
C ALA A 174 15.94 -9.71 25.32
N THR A 175 15.85 -10.85 26.00
CA THR A 175 15.01 -11.97 25.55
C THR A 175 13.52 -11.65 25.65
N GLN A 176 13.09 -10.95 26.71
CA GLN A 176 11.70 -10.52 26.87
C GLN A 176 11.29 -9.48 25.82
N SER A 177 12.13 -8.47 25.57
CA SER A 177 11.87 -7.43 24.57
C SER A 177 11.81 -8.02 23.16
N PHE A 178 12.77 -8.87 22.80
CA PHE A 178 12.75 -9.61 21.54
C PHE A 178 11.51 -10.50 21.39
N HIS A 179 11.12 -11.23 22.46
CA HIS A 179 9.92 -12.06 22.42
C HIS A 179 8.66 -11.23 22.19
N LYS A 180 8.53 -10.09 22.87
CA LYS A 180 7.40 -9.17 22.72
C LYS A 180 7.30 -8.61 21.30
N GLU A 181 8.42 -8.18 20.73
CA GLU A 181 8.48 -7.70 19.35
C GLU A 181 8.13 -8.81 18.35
N ASN A 182 8.64 -10.03 18.56
CA ASN A 182 8.35 -11.17 17.70
C ASN A 182 6.85 -11.52 17.68
N VAL A 183 6.20 -11.51 18.84
CA VAL A 183 4.75 -11.72 18.95
C VAL A 183 3.99 -10.61 18.22
N MET A 184 4.35 -9.34 18.45
CA MET A 184 3.72 -8.20 17.80
C MET A 184 3.85 -8.26 16.26
N LEU A 185 5.03 -8.59 15.74
CA LEU A 185 5.26 -8.73 14.30
C LEU A 185 4.47 -9.89 13.70
N LYS A 186 4.35 -11.02 14.41
CA LYS A 186 3.52 -12.15 13.99
C LYS A 186 2.04 -11.77 13.88
N GLU A 187 1.52 -11.04 14.87
CA GLU A 187 0.14 -10.55 14.86
C GLU A 187 -0.11 -9.58 13.68
N GLN A 188 0.83 -8.67 13.41
CA GLN A 188 0.73 -7.76 12.27
C GLN A 188 0.74 -8.52 10.93
N ILE A 189 1.61 -9.51 10.78
CA ILE A 189 1.65 -10.37 9.59
C ILE A 189 0.31 -11.09 9.40
N GLU A 190 -0.27 -11.64 10.47
CA GLU A 190 -1.57 -12.31 10.40
C GLU A 190 -2.71 -11.37 10.00
N VAL A 191 -2.71 -10.12 10.50
CA VAL A 191 -3.65 -9.07 10.05
C VAL A 191 -3.48 -8.80 8.55
N LEU A 192 -2.25 -8.57 8.08
CA LEU A 192 -1.98 -8.31 6.67
C LEU A 192 -2.38 -9.48 5.77
N ILE A 193 -2.20 -10.72 6.21
CA ILE A 193 -2.65 -11.91 5.47
C ILE A 193 -4.19 -11.91 5.34
N ARG A 194 -4.90 -11.60 6.44
CA ARG A 194 -6.37 -11.51 6.41
C ARG A 194 -6.84 -10.40 5.47
N GLU A 195 -6.26 -9.21 5.56
CA GLU A 195 -6.60 -8.09 4.67
C GLU A 195 -6.30 -8.41 3.20
N ASN A 196 -5.14 -9.03 2.91
CA ASN A 196 -4.80 -9.48 1.57
C ASN A 196 -5.83 -10.47 1.01
N SER A 197 -6.35 -11.37 1.85
CA SER A 197 -7.41 -12.31 1.45
C SER A 197 -8.73 -11.60 1.12
N ILE A 198 -9.08 -10.56 1.88
CA ILE A 198 -10.29 -9.74 1.64
C ILE A 198 -10.13 -8.98 0.33
N LEU A 199 -8.97 -8.35 0.10
CA LEU A 199 -8.67 -7.64 -1.14
C LEU A 199 -8.71 -8.56 -2.35
N LYS A 200 -8.12 -9.77 -2.27
CA LYS A 200 -8.20 -10.77 -3.35
C LYS A 200 -9.64 -11.15 -3.68
N ARG A 201 -10.50 -11.34 -2.66
CA ARG A 201 -11.93 -11.61 -2.87
C ARG A 201 -12.64 -10.43 -3.52
N ALA A 202 -12.36 -9.20 -3.08
CA ALA A 202 -12.95 -8.00 -3.66
C ALA A 202 -12.57 -7.82 -5.13
N VAL A 203 -11.29 -8.04 -5.47
CA VAL A 203 -10.80 -7.99 -6.86
C VAL A 203 -11.46 -9.06 -7.73
N ALA A 204 -11.61 -10.29 -7.22
CA ALA A 204 -12.29 -11.35 -7.95
C ALA A 204 -13.76 -10.98 -8.27
N ILE A 205 -14.49 -10.46 -7.30
CA ILE A 205 -15.88 -9.99 -7.48
C ILE A 205 -15.93 -8.84 -8.49
N GLN A 206 -14.98 -7.89 -8.42
CA GLN A 206 -14.94 -6.78 -9.36
C GLN A 206 -14.67 -7.26 -10.79
N HIS A 207 -13.74 -8.21 -10.96
CA HIS A 207 -13.44 -8.80 -12.26
C HIS A 207 -14.64 -9.55 -12.84
N GLU A 208 -15.35 -10.34 -12.03
CA GLU A 208 -16.57 -11.03 -12.45
C GLU A 208 -17.65 -10.04 -12.93
N ARG A 209 -17.91 -8.98 -12.16
CA ARG A 209 -18.87 -7.93 -12.55
C ARG A 209 -18.47 -7.18 -13.83
N GLN A 210 -17.17 -6.92 -14.00
CA GLN A 210 -16.68 -6.29 -15.22
C GLN A 210 -16.91 -7.20 -16.43
N LYS A 211 -16.62 -8.49 -16.29
CA LYS A 211 -16.86 -9.47 -17.34
C LYS A 211 -18.35 -9.56 -17.71
N GLU A 212 -19.24 -9.64 -16.72
CA GLU A 212 -20.69 -9.64 -16.97
C GLU A 212 -21.15 -8.39 -17.72
N TYR A 213 -20.59 -7.22 -17.39
CA TYR A 213 -20.88 -5.98 -18.10
C TYR A 213 -20.41 -6.03 -19.56
N ASP A 214 -19.21 -6.54 -19.79
CA ASP A 214 -18.65 -6.66 -21.14
C ASP A 214 -19.47 -7.64 -21.99
N ASP A 215 -19.88 -8.78 -21.42
CA ASP A 215 -20.77 -9.75 -22.07
C ASP A 215 -22.13 -9.12 -22.40
N LYS A 216 -22.75 -8.39 -21.46
CA LYS A 216 -24.00 -7.66 -21.69
C LYS A 216 -23.88 -6.59 -22.75
N ASN A 217 -22.73 -5.91 -22.81
CA ASN A 217 -22.47 -4.93 -23.85
C ASN A 217 -22.38 -5.59 -25.24
N GLN A 218 -21.77 -6.76 -25.35
CA GLN A 218 -21.74 -7.53 -26.61
C GLN A 218 -23.15 -7.96 -27.04
N GLU A 219 -23.95 -8.52 -26.12
CA GLU A 219 -25.36 -8.86 -26.39
C GLU A 219 -26.16 -7.64 -26.87
N LEU A 220 -25.96 -6.49 -26.24
CA LEU A 220 -26.62 -5.25 -26.60
C LEU A 220 -26.23 -4.77 -28.00
N GLN A 221 -24.95 -4.89 -28.39
CA GLN A 221 -24.52 -4.55 -29.76
C GLN A 221 -25.14 -5.49 -30.79
N HIS A 222 -25.19 -6.79 -30.50
CA HIS A 222 -25.85 -7.77 -31.37
C HIS A 222 -27.35 -7.46 -31.53
N LEU A 223 -28.05 -7.14 -30.43
CA LEU A 223 -29.46 -6.74 -30.47
C LEU A 223 -29.68 -5.46 -31.28
N LYS A 224 -28.81 -4.46 -31.16
CA LYS A 224 -28.88 -3.24 -31.98
C LYS A 224 -28.79 -3.56 -33.48
N GLN A 225 -27.87 -4.44 -33.86
CA GLN A 225 -27.73 -4.88 -35.25
C GLN A 225 -29.01 -5.58 -35.72
N LEU A 226 -29.55 -6.50 -34.93
CA LEU A 226 -30.78 -7.22 -35.28
C LEU A 226 -31.99 -6.27 -35.41
N VAL A 227 -32.14 -5.30 -34.50
CA VAL A 227 -33.16 -4.26 -34.60
C VAL A 227 -33.00 -3.44 -35.88
N SER A 228 -31.77 -3.05 -36.24
CA SER A 228 -31.53 -2.32 -37.49
C SER A 228 -31.89 -3.13 -38.73
N GLN A 229 -31.62 -4.45 -38.73
CA GLN A 229 -32.01 -5.34 -39.81
C GLN A 229 -33.53 -5.43 -39.95
N TYR A 230 -34.27 -5.61 -38.84
CA TYR A 230 -35.73 -5.65 -38.90
C TYR A 230 -36.34 -4.32 -39.34
N GLN A 231 -35.76 -3.18 -38.92
CA GLN A 231 -36.18 -1.86 -39.39
C GLN A 231 -35.98 -1.70 -40.91
N GLU A 232 -34.87 -2.18 -41.46
CA GLU A 232 -34.60 -2.19 -42.91
C GLU A 232 -35.60 -3.08 -43.68
N GLN A 233 -35.92 -4.26 -43.13
CA GLN A 233 -36.90 -5.18 -43.71
C GLN A 233 -38.29 -4.56 -43.77
N LEU A 234 -38.73 -3.91 -42.68
CA LEU A 234 -40.01 -3.19 -42.64
C LEU A 234 -40.05 -2.08 -43.70
N ARG A 235 -39.02 -1.23 -43.75
CA ARG A 235 -38.91 -0.17 -44.75
C ARG A 235 -38.98 -0.73 -46.18
N THR A 236 -38.33 -1.87 -46.44
CA THR A 236 -38.36 -2.52 -47.75
C THR A 236 -39.74 -3.04 -48.12
N LEU A 237 -40.46 -3.63 -47.16
CA LEU A 237 -41.83 -4.10 -47.38
C LEU A 237 -42.79 -2.93 -47.63
N GLU A 238 -42.69 -1.87 -46.84
CA GLU A 238 -43.49 -0.65 -47.02
C GLU A 238 -43.31 -0.06 -48.42
N VAL A 239 -42.07 0.02 -48.92
CA VAL A 239 -41.78 0.50 -50.29
C VAL A 239 -42.36 -0.44 -51.35
N LYS A 240 -42.27 -1.76 -51.15
CA LYS A 240 -42.85 -2.74 -52.09
C LYS A 240 -44.36 -2.64 -52.15
N ASP A 241 -45.02 -2.51 -51.01
CA ASP A 241 -46.47 -2.34 -50.93
C ASP A 241 -46.90 -1.04 -51.63
N LEU A 242 -46.23 0.09 -51.33
CA LEU A 242 -46.49 1.36 -52.00
C LEU A 242 -46.29 1.28 -53.53
N CYS A 243 -45.21 0.63 -54.00
CA CYS A 243 -44.96 0.40 -55.42
C CYS A 243 -46.04 -0.48 -56.06
N PHE A 244 -46.49 -1.53 -55.37
CA PHE A 244 -47.56 -2.41 -55.82
C PHE A 244 -48.89 -1.66 -55.95
N TYR A 245 -49.28 -0.91 -54.91
CA TYR A 245 -50.50 -0.10 -54.93
C TYR A 245 -50.45 0.95 -56.04
N ASN A 246 -49.35 1.69 -56.20
CA ASN A 246 -49.20 2.68 -57.26
C ASN A 246 -49.26 2.05 -58.66
N SER A 247 -48.64 0.89 -58.86
CA SER A 247 -48.68 0.17 -60.14
C SER A 247 -50.09 -0.34 -60.46
N SER A 248 -50.78 -0.93 -59.47
CA SER A 248 -52.16 -1.41 -59.61
C SER A 248 -53.13 -0.26 -59.90
N TRP A 249 -53.01 0.84 -59.15
CA TRP A 249 -53.78 2.05 -59.37
C TRP A 249 -53.52 2.63 -60.76
N PHE A 250 -52.27 2.71 -61.21
CA PHE A 250 -51.92 3.18 -62.55
C PHE A 250 -52.48 2.28 -63.66
N GLN A 251 -52.54 0.95 -63.45
CA GLN A 251 -53.12 -0.01 -64.39
C GLN A 251 -54.66 0.08 -64.50
N SER A 252 -55.34 0.63 -63.49
CA SER A 252 -56.80 0.83 -63.52
C SER A 252 -57.27 1.89 -64.52
N PHE A 253 -56.35 2.74 -65.01
CA PHE A 253 -56.66 3.79 -65.99
C PHE A 253 -56.68 3.27 -67.44
N SER A 254 -57.54 3.87 -68.25
CA SER A 254 -57.55 3.61 -69.70
C SER A 254 -56.21 3.99 -70.35
N PRO A 255 -55.86 3.43 -71.52
CA PRO A 255 -54.58 3.70 -72.17
C PRO A 255 -54.31 5.20 -72.40
N GLN A 256 -55.34 5.98 -72.74
CA GLN A 256 -55.21 7.42 -72.97
C GLN A 256 -54.97 8.19 -71.66
N GLU A 257 -55.70 7.84 -70.60
CA GLU A 257 -55.50 8.43 -69.26
C GLU A 257 -54.11 8.12 -68.68
N ARG A 258 -53.56 6.93 -68.96
CA ARG A 258 -52.17 6.59 -68.57
C ARG A 258 -51.14 7.47 -69.28
N ILE A 259 -51.37 7.84 -70.55
CA ILE A 259 -50.50 8.75 -71.30
C ILE A 259 -50.57 10.15 -70.69
N ASP A 260 -51.77 10.66 -70.45
CA ASP A 260 -51.98 11.97 -69.85
C ASP A 260 -51.39 12.07 -68.43
N GLN A 261 -51.56 11.03 -67.60
CA GLN A 261 -50.94 10.94 -66.26
C GLN A 261 -49.40 10.94 -66.34
N ARG A 262 -48.79 10.21 -67.27
CA ARG A 262 -47.32 10.20 -67.46
C ARG A 262 -46.78 11.56 -67.89
N ILE A 263 -47.49 12.26 -68.78
CA ILE A 263 -47.14 13.61 -69.21
C ILE A 263 -47.23 14.58 -68.02
N ARG A 264 -48.29 14.46 -67.20
CA ARG A 264 -48.48 15.28 -65.99
C ARG A 264 -47.36 15.10 -64.97
N ILE A 265 -47.00 13.86 -64.67
CA ILE A 265 -45.94 13.54 -63.69
C ILE A 265 -44.56 14.01 -64.20
N SER A 266 -44.31 14.00 -65.52
CA SER A 266 -43.03 14.48 -66.09
C SER A 266 -42.90 16.00 -66.16
N MET A 267 -43.99 16.75 -65.96
CA MET A 267 -43.98 18.22 -65.96
C MET A 267 -43.78 18.85 -64.56
N VAL A 268 -43.73 18.03 -63.50
CA VAL A 268 -43.48 18.43 -62.10
C VAL A 268 -42.07 18.01 -61.71
#